data_AF-A0A7W1GIY5-F1
#
_entry.id   AF-A0A7W1GIY5-F1
#
_cell.length_a   1.000
_cell.length_b   1.000
_cell.length_c   1.000
_cell.angle_alpha   90.00
_cell.angle_beta   90.00
_cell.angle_gamma   90.00
#
_symmetry.space_group_name_H-M   'P 1'
#
loop_
_entity.id
_entity.type
_entity.pdbx_description
1 polymer ?
#
loop_
_entity_poly.entity_id
_entity_poly.type
_entity_poly.pdbx_seq_one_letter_code
_entity_poly.pdbx_strand_id
1 'polypeptide(L)'
;MNLPDFTSFRTERVEMPKRVKPRALDTGVIAAINAAAPELSMNDPAVYVAFLMFCRLGLRNIKIRNARWDWIENGRIGIIERRAENFYPKGREGWLPISPEVMKELQRFSALSTNDYIIPGATTTERASAVDRRQA
;
A
#
# COMPACT_ATOMS: atom_id res chain seq x y z
N MET A 1 41.55 -4.32 22.52
CA MET A 1 40.19 -4.79 22.88
C MET A 1 39.80 -5.86 21.89
N ASN A 2 39.69 -7.12 22.32
CA ASN A 2 39.22 -8.21 21.44
C ASN A 2 37.70 -8.28 21.52
N LEU A 3 37.02 -8.18 20.37
CA LEU A 3 35.58 -8.39 20.27
C LEU A 3 35.26 -9.87 20.54
N PRO A 4 34.19 -10.20 21.28
CA PRO A 4 33.77 -11.57 21.50
C PRO A 4 33.38 -12.25 20.18
N ASP A 5 33.65 -13.56 20.09
CA ASP A 5 33.22 -14.38 18.95
C ASP A 5 31.73 -14.70 19.06
N PHE A 6 30.94 -14.15 18.12
CA PHE A 6 29.49 -14.35 18.01
C PHE A 6 29.11 -15.42 16.97
N THR A 7 30.05 -16.24 16.51
CA THR A 7 29.77 -17.27 15.50
C THR A 7 28.68 -18.25 15.96
N SER A 8 28.62 -18.55 17.27
CA SER A 8 27.58 -19.39 17.89
C SER A 8 26.17 -18.80 17.81
N PHE A 9 26.02 -17.46 17.88
CA PHE A 9 24.73 -16.78 17.81
C PHE A 9 24.06 -16.94 16.43
N ARG A 10 24.85 -17.04 15.36
CA ARG A 10 24.33 -17.26 14.00
C ARG A 10 23.83 -18.69 13.78
N THR A 11 24.29 -19.64 14.58
CA THR A 11 23.96 -21.06 14.46
C THR A 11 22.83 -21.52 15.37
N GLU A 12 22.39 -20.66 16.29
CA GLU A 12 21.31 -20.97 17.22
C GLU A 12 19.97 -21.09 16.46
N ARG A 13 19.37 -22.28 16.51
CA ARG A 13 18.07 -22.55 15.89
C ARG A 13 16.96 -22.13 16.84
N VAL A 14 16.33 -21.01 16.55
CA VAL A 14 15.13 -20.54 17.26
C VAL A 14 13.89 -21.19 16.65
N GLU A 15 12.97 -21.69 17.48
CA GLU A 15 11.66 -22.10 16.96
C GLU A 15 10.95 -20.89 16.34
N MET A 16 10.53 -21.02 15.08
CA MET A 16 9.76 -19.97 14.44
C MET A 16 8.41 -19.80 15.17
N PRO A 17 8.01 -18.57 15.53
CA PRO A 17 6.72 -18.35 16.16
C PRO A 17 5.60 -18.84 15.24
N LYS A 18 4.67 -19.62 15.80
CA LYS A 18 3.47 -20.09 15.09
C LYS A 18 2.60 -18.88 14.74
N ARG A 19 2.65 -18.43 13.48
CA ARG A 19 1.79 -17.37 12.97
C ARG A 19 0.39 -17.93 12.72
N VAL A 20 -0.60 -17.42 13.43
CA VAL A 20 -2.01 -17.70 13.14
C VAL A 20 -2.39 -16.95 11.86
N LYS A 21 -3.13 -17.60 10.96
CA LYS A 21 -3.67 -16.92 9.78
C LYS A 21 -4.62 -15.80 10.23
N PRO A 22 -4.57 -14.60 9.62
CA PRO A 22 -5.54 -13.56 9.91
C PRO A 22 -6.96 -14.08 9.68
N ARG A 23 -7.86 -13.79 10.63
CA ARG A 23 -9.29 -14.07 10.47
C ARG A 23 -9.86 -13.14 9.40
N ALA A 24 -10.70 -13.67 8.51
CA ALA A 24 -11.47 -12.84 7.59
C ALA A 24 -12.39 -11.89 8.36
N LEU A 25 -12.53 -10.66 7.88
CA LEU A 25 -13.50 -9.72 8.42
C LEU A 25 -14.92 -10.22 8.14
N ASP A 26 -15.83 -9.93 9.06
CA ASP A 26 -17.25 -10.20 8.87
C ASP A 26 -17.81 -9.37 7.70
N THR A 27 -18.76 -9.93 6.96
CA THR A 27 -19.34 -9.27 5.78
C THR A 27 -20.06 -7.98 6.14
N GLY A 28 -20.70 -7.90 7.31
CA GLY A 28 -21.32 -6.68 7.82
C GLY A 28 -20.30 -5.58 8.11
N VAL A 29 -19.12 -5.95 8.62
CA VAL A 29 -18.00 -5.01 8.83
C VAL A 29 -17.49 -4.48 7.50
N ILE A 30 -17.31 -5.34 6.50
CA ILE A 30 -16.88 -4.93 5.15
C ILE A 30 -17.92 -3.96 4.53
N ALA A 31 -19.21 -4.28 4.66
CA ALA A 31 -20.29 -3.42 4.16
C ALA A 31 -20.28 -2.04 4.85
N ALA A 32 -20.11 -1.99 6.17
CA ALA A 32 -20.02 -0.75 6.93
C ALA A 32 -18.82 0.11 6.50
N ILE A 33 -17.64 -0.50 6.32
CA ILE A 33 -16.45 0.21 5.81
C ILE A 33 -16.72 0.79 4.43
N ASN A 34 -17.30 0.02 3.52
CA ASN A 34 -17.63 0.48 2.17
C ASN A 34 -18.66 1.62 2.16
N ALA A 35 -19.62 1.60 3.09
CA ALA A 35 -20.63 2.64 3.23
C ALA A 35 -20.05 3.95 3.78
N ALA A 36 -19.09 3.88 4.71
CA ALA A 36 -18.44 5.05 5.30
C ALA A 36 -17.33 5.65 4.41
N ALA A 37 -16.70 4.85 3.56
CA ALA A 37 -15.56 5.28 2.75
C ALA A 37 -15.79 6.55 1.91
N PRO A 38 -16.96 6.80 1.28
CA PRO A 38 -17.21 8.03 0.53
C PRO A 38 -17.05 9.32 1.35
N GLU A 39 -17.28 9.29 2.67
CA GLU A 39 -17.11 10.45 3.55
C GLU A 39 -15.63 10.87 3.65
N LEU A 40 -14.71 9.90 3.55
CA LEU A 40 -13.27 10.18 3.53
C LEU A 40 -12.88 10.99 2.30
N SER A 41 -13.63 10.86 1.21
CA SER A 41 -13.34 11.57 -0.04
C SER A 41 -13.38 13.09 0.11
N MET A 42 -14.07 13.61 1.13
CA MET A 42 -14.15 15.03 1.47
C MET A 42 -13.22 15.39 2.63
N ASN A 43 -13.16 14.53 3.67
CA ASN A 43 -12.47 14.84 4.92
C ASN A 43 -10.98 14.47 4.91
N ASP A 44 -10.61 13.38 4.26
CA ASP A 44 -9.23 12.90 4.12
C ASP A 44 -9.04 12.19 2.76
N PRO A 45 -8.85 12.97 1.68
CA PRO A 45 -8.71 12.42 0.33
C PRO A 45 -7.55 11.41 0.21
N ALA A 46 -6.48 11.57 0.97
CA ALA A 46 -5.34 10.66 0.91
C ALA A 46 -5.71 9.27 1.42
N VAL A 47 -6.43 9.19 2.54
CA VAL A 47 -6.94 7.93 3.08
C VAL A 47 -8.00 7.34 2.15
N TYR A 48 -8.85 8.15 1.51
CA TYR A 48 -9.83 7.65 0.54
C TYR A 48 -9.16 7.01 -0.69
N VAL A 49 -8.15 7.64 -1.27
CA VAL A 49 -7.39 7.07 -2.39
C VAL A 49 -6.68 5.79 -1.96
N ALA A 50 -6.08 5.76 -0.76
CA ALA A 50 -5.48 4.54 -0.20
C ALA A 50 -6.51 3.41 -0.04
N PHE A 51 -7.72 3.74 0.44
CA PHE A 51 -8.84 2.80 0.54
C PHE A 51 -9.21 2.20 -0.82
N LEU A 52 -9.32 3.02 -1.88
CA LEU A 52 -9.59 2.52 -3.24
C LEU A 52 -8.52 1.54 -3.70
N MET A 53 -7.24 1.89 -3.54
CA MET A 53 -6.12 1.04 -3.94
C MET A 53 -6.04 -0.26 -3.13
N PHE A 54 -6.40 -0.22 -1.85
CA PHE A 54 -6.42 -1.39 -0.99
C PHE A 54 -7.62 -2.30 -1.28
N CYS A 55 -8.84 -1.77 -1.18
CA CYS A 55 -10.07 -2.56 -1.25
C CYS A 55 -10.45 -2.96 -2.67
N ARG A 56 -10.07 -2.19 -3.70
CA ARG A 56 -10.44 -2.50 -5.10
C ARG A 56 -9.32 -3.15 -5.89
N LEU A 57 -8.06 -2.85 -5.58
CA LEU A 57 -6.90 -3.40 -6.31
C LEU A 57 -6.10 -4.44 -5.50
N GLY A 58 -6.39 -4.62 -4.20
CA GLY A 58 -5.73 -5.60 -3.35
C GLY A 58 -4.24 -5.31 -3.13
N LEU A 59 -3.83 -4.05 -3.27
CA LEU A 59 -2.43 -3.66 -3.14
C LEU A 59 -2.00 -3.68 -1.67
N ARG A 60 -0.75 -4.08 -1.44
CA ARG A 60 -0.11 -4.00 -0.12
C ARG A 60 0.33 -2.56 0.16
N ASN A 61 0.38 -2.16 1.42
CA ASN A 61 0.77 -0.82 1.85
C ASN A 61 1.99 -0.24 1.12
N ILE A 62 3.10 -1.01 1.05
CA ILE A 62 4.33 -0.56 0.37
C ILE A 62 4.13 -0.29 -1.13
N LYS A 63 3.22 -1.02 -1.79
CA LYS A 63 2.86 -0.82 -3.19
C LYS A 63 2.02 0.46 -3.33
N ILE A 64 1.05 0.65 -2.43
CA ILE A 64 0.15 1.82 -2.42
C ILE A 64 0.95 3.12 -2.25
N ARG A 65 1.78 3.23 -1.20
CA ARG A 65 2.53 4.47 -0.88
C ARG A 65 3.59 4.90 -1.90
N ASN A 66 3.97 3.98 -2.80
CA ASN A 66 4.96 4.26 -3.85
C ASN A 66 4.33 4.32 -5.24
N ALA A 67 3.05 3.98 -5.40
CA ALA A 67 2.41 3.93 -6.70
C ALA A 67 2.35 5.32 -7.32
N ARG A 68 2.70 5.40 -8.61
CA ARG A 68 2.72 6.63 -9.39
C ARG A 68 1.80 6.54 -10.60
N TRP A 69 1.42 7.70 -11.14
CA TRP A 69 0.55 7.80 -12.30
C TRP A 69 1.15 7.18 -13.56
N ASP A 70 2.46 7.32 -13.77
CA ASP A 70 3.20 6.71 -14.87
C ASP A 70 3.34 5.18 -14.73
N TRP A 71 2.91 4.59 -13.61
CA TRP A 71 2.81 3.14 -13.48
C TRP A 71 1.52 2.59 -14.12
N ILE A 72 0.60 3.47 -14.52
CA ILE A 72 -0.68 3.10 -15.11
C ILE A 72 -0.56 3.17 -16.63
N GLU A 73 -0.79 2.03 -17.29
CA GLU A 73 -0.81 1.93 -18.75
C GLU A 73 -2.00 1.07 -19.18
N ASN A 74 -2.75 1.53 -20.20
CA ASN A 74 -3.87 0.79 -20.78
C ASN A 74 -4.88 0.26 -19.73
N GLY A 75 -5.19 1.07 -18.71
CA GLY A 75 -6.13 0.70 -17.65
C GLY A 75 -5.58 -0.33 -16.65
N ARG A 76 -4.27 -0.54 -16.60
CA ARG A 76 -3.61 -1.48 -15.67
C ARG A 76 -2.50 -0.77 -14.93
N ILE A 77 -2.28 -1.13 -13.67
CA ILE A 77 -1.13 -0.65 -12.90
C ILE A 77 -0.02 -1.70 -12.87
N GLY A 78 1.17 -1.30 -13.28
CA GLY A 78 2.38 -2.12 -13.31
C GLY A 78 3.07 -2.09 -11.95
N ILE A 79 2.90 -3.15 -11.16
CA ILE A 79 3.68 -3.37 -9.94
C ILE A 79 4.89 -4.24 -10.28
N ILE A 80 5.92 -3.59 -10.81
CA ILE A 80 7.15 -4.21 -11.30
C ILE A 80 8.36 -3.53 -10.65
N GLU A 81 9.54 -4.13 -10.73
CA GLU A 81 10.78 -3.50 -10.27
C GLU A 81 11.05 -2.18 -11.01
N ARG A 82 11.33 -1.11 -10.26
CA ARG A 82 11.67 0.21 -10.81
C ARG A 82 12.91 0.77 -10.11
N ARG A 83 14.08 0.39 -10.64
CA ARG A 83 15.39 0.76 -10.08
C ARG A 83 15.62 2.25 -9.98
N ALA A 84 15.24 3.01 -11.01
CA ALA A 84 15.37 4.47 -11.03
C ALA A 84 14.59 5.14 -9.89
N GLU A 85 13.53 4.49 -9.42
CA GLU A 85 12.67 4.97 -8.34
C GLU A 85 12.96 4.28 -7.00
N ASN A 86 14.00 3.45 -6.93
CA ASN A 86 14.36 2.64 -5.76
C ASN A 86 13.18 1.77 -5.25
N PHE A 87 12.34 1.27 -6.17
CA PHE A 87 11.18 0.45 -5.85
C PHE A 87 11.41 -1.02 -6.23
N TYR A 88 11.43 -1.87 -5.21
CA TYR A 88 11.63 -3.32 -5.33
C TYR A 88 10.42 -4.03 -4.71
N PRO A 89 9.41 -4.42 -5.51
CA PRO A 89 8.20 -5.02 -4.98
C PRO A 89 8.51 -6.36 -4.33
N LYS A 90 8.27 -6.48 -3.02
CA LYS A 90 8.38 -7.77 -2.33
C LYS A 90 7.29 -8.73 -2.79
N GLY A 91 7.69 -9.87 -3.36
CA GLY A 91 6.80 -10.95 -3.75
C GLY A 91 6.59 -11.01 -5.26
N ARG A 92 5.33 -10.99 -5.70
CA ARG A 92 4.99 -11.08 -7.13
C ARG A 92 4.90 -9.72 -7.79
N GLU A 93 5.54 -9.64 -8.94
CA GLU A 93 5.40 -8.58 -9.92
C GLU A 93 4.25 -8.88 -10.89
N GLY A 94 3.72 -7.82 -11.50
CA GLY A 94 2.75 -7.96 -12.58
C GLY A 94 1.85 -6.74 -12.76
N TRP A 95 1.01 -6.86 -13.79
CA TRP A 95 0.06 -5.85 -14.20
C TRP A 95 -1.33 -6.17 -13.67
N LEU A 96 -1.86 -5.29 -12.83
CA LEU A 96 -3.18 -5.43 -12.22
C LEU A 96 -4.20 -4.57 -12.97
N PRO A 97 -5.31 -5.13 -13.44
CA PRO A 97 -6.36 -4.34 -14.09
C PRO A 97 -7.01 -3.38 -13.09
N ILE A 98 -7.32 -2.17 -13.56
CA ILE A 98 -8.09 -1.16 -12.83
C ILE A 98 -9.43 -1.03 -13.53
N SER A 99 -10.54 -1.14 -12.80
CA SER A 99 -11.85 -0.92 -13.41
C SER A 99 -12.01 0.55 -13.83
N PRO A 100 -12.76 0.85 -14.91
CA PRO A 100 -12.97 2.23 -15.35
C PRO A 100 -13.53 3.14 -14.26
N GLU A 101 -14.39 2.62 -13.38
CA GLU A 101 -14.98 3.36 -12.27
C GLU A 101 -13.93 3.73 -11.21
N VAL A 102 -13.05 2.78 -10.87
CA VAL A 102 -11.94 3.04 -9.94
C VAL A 102 -10.96 4.02 -10.56
N MET A 103 -10.65 3.88 -11.85
CA MET A 103 -9.77 4.82 -12.55
C MET A 103 -10.32 6.25 -12.50
N LYS A 104 -11.61 6.41 -12.81
CA LYS A 104 -12.30 7.71 -12.75
C LYS A 104 -12.24 8.32 -11.35
N GLU A 105 -12.48 7.51 -10.32
CA GLU A 105 -12.41 7.96 -8.93
C GLU A 105 -10.98 8.36 -8.54
N LEU A 106 -9.96 7.59 -8.90
CA LEU A 106 -8.56 7.97 -8.66
C LEU A 106 -8.21 9.29 -9.37
N GLN A 107 -8.60 9.44 -10.64
CA GLN A 107 -8.30 10.63 -11.45
C GLN A 107 -8.95 11.90 -10.88
N ARG A 108 -10.08 11.79 -10.18
CA ARG A 108 -10.72 12.91 -9.47
C ARG A 108 -9.79 13.61 -8.48
N PHE A 109 -8.81 12.89 -7.93
CA PHE A 109 -7.83 13.39 -6.97
C PHE A 109 -6.45 13.62 -7.57
N SER A 110 -6.28 13.47 -8.88
CA SER A 110 -4.99 13.63 -9.56
C SER A 110 -4.37 15.02 -9.33
N ALA A 111 -5.19 16.07 -9.23
CA ALA A 111 -4.75 17.43 -8.92
C ALA A 111 -4.13 17.59 -7.51
N LEU A 112 -4.38 16.66 -6.59
CA LEU A 112 -3.78 16.65 -5.25
C LEU A 112 -2.47 15.85 -5.20
N SER A 113 -2.07 15.26 -6.32
CA SER A 113 -0.87 14.44 -6.43
C SER A 113 0.38 15.30 -6.34
N THR A 114 1.42 14.77 -5.70
CA THR A 114 2.72 15.43 -5.58
C THR A 114 3.79 14.49 -6.08
N ASN A 115 4.73 14.98 -6.91
CA ASN A 115 5.82 14.17 -7.49
C ASN A 115 5.33 12.87 -8.16
N ASP A 116 4.23 12.96 -8.91
CA ASP A 116 3.59 11.88 -9.65
C ASP A 116 3.01 10.72 -8.83
N TYR A 117 3.06 10.79 -7.49
CA TYR A 117 2.44 9.77 -6.64
C TYR A 117 0.92 9.83 -6.72
N ILE A 118 0.29 8.65 -6.79
CA ILE A 118 -1.18 8.54 -6.79
C ILE A 118 -1.77 8.92 -5.43
N ILE A 119 -1.09 8.55 -4.33
CA ILE A 119 -1.50 8.96 -2.98
C ILE A 119 -1.07 10.42 -2.75
N PRO A 120 -2.03 11.33 -2.47
CA PRO A 120 -1.71 12.70 -2.05
C PRO A 120 -0.82 12.72 -0.80
N GLY A 121 0.18 13.59 -0.79
CA GLY A 121 1.08 13.81 0.35
C GLY A 121 2.47 14.25 -0.10
N ALA A 122 2.86 15.45 0.32
CA ALA A 122 4.11 16.10 -0.09
C ALA A 122 5.34 15.29 0.33
N THR A 123 5.26 14.64 1.48
CA THR A 123 6.36 13.84 2.05
C THR A 123 6.05 12.35 2.06
N THR A 124 7.11 11.53 2.10
CA THR A 124 6.98 10.07 2.29
C THR A 124 6.24 9.74 3.59
N THR A 125 6.42 10.55 4.64
CA THR A 125 5.78 10.37 5.95
C THR A 125 4.27 10.64 5.88
N GLU A 126 3.83 11.66 5.16
CA GLU A 126 2.40 11.93 4.95
C GLU A 126 1.72 10.79 4.20
N ARG A 127 2.31 10.34 3.08
CA ARG A 127 1.78 9.19 2.33
C ARG A 127 1.77 7.92 3.17
N ALA A 128 2.79 7.70 4.00
CA ALA A 128 2.81 6.57 4.93
C ALA A 128 1.70 6.70 5.98
N SER A 129 1.45 7.90 6.51
CA SER A 129 0.40 8.14 7.53
C SER A 129 -1.02 7.87 7.01
N ALA A 130 -1.26 8.07 5.71
CA ALA A 130 -2.54 7.75 5.07
C ALA A 130 -2.75 6.24 4.84
N VAL A 131 -1.68 5.46 4.76
CA VAL A 131 -1.71 4.05 4.34
C VAL A 131 -1.44 3.08 5.49
N ASP A 132 -0.52 3.44 6.39
CA ASP A 132 -0.06 2.59 7.45
C ASP A 132 -0.91 2.76 8.71
N ARG A 133 -1.19 1.63 9.37
CA ARG A 133 -1.88 1.62 10.66
C ARG A 133 -0.99 2.34 11.68
N ARG A 134 -1.50 3.38 12.36
CA ARG A 134 -0.86 3.90 13.57
C ARG A 134 -0.69 2.74 14.55
N GLN A 135 0.56 2.45 14.92
CA GLN A 135 0.83 1.55 16.04
C GLN A 135 0.39 2.29 17.30
N ALA A 136 -0.77 1.89 17.83
CA ALA A 136 -1.24 2.29 19.15
C ALA A 136 -0.59 1.40 20.21
#